data_AF-A0A1G0B9B5-F1
#
_entry.id   AF-A0A1G0B9B5-F1
#
_cell.length_a   1.000
_cell.length_b   1.000
_cell.length_c   1.000
_cell.angle_alpha   90.00
_cell.angle_beta   90.00
_cell.angle_gamma   90.00
#
_symmetry.space_group_name_H-M   'P 1'
#
loop_
_entity.id
_entity.type
_entity.pdbx_description
1 polymer ?
#
loop_
_entity_poly.entity_id
_entity_poly.type
_entity_poly.pdbx_seq_one_letter_code
_entity_poly.pdbx_strand_id
1 'polypeptide(L)'
;MKGNKTVVLFLIKFFGSYLLLFLLYSYYLDKTQNETAPFACAPITKTVAEQTKYLLNIFGYPTEIVKDTETTAVKLFINGEFTAFIVEGCNAISIIILFIAFIVAFAGKFNTTVLYILFGSLLIYFTNILRIAVISVALHKYP
;
A
#
# COMPACT_ATOMS: atom_id res chain seq x y z
N MET A 1 -23.20 5.30 33.53
CA MET A 1 -22.39 5.26 32.29
C MET A 1 -23.07 5.93 31.07
N LYS A 2 -23.71 7.11 31.20
CA LYS A 2 -24.43 7.76 30.07
C LYS A 2 -23.57 8.69 29.18
N GLY A 3 -22.27 8.89 29.50
CA GLY A 3 -21.45 9.92 28.83
C GLY A 3 -20.79 9.54 27.50
N ASN A 4 -20.41 8.27 27.28
CA ASN A 4 -19.47 7.92 26.18
C ASN A 4 -20.04 6.97 25.12
N LYS A 5 -21.36 6.80 25.05
CA LYS A 5 -22.00 5.82 24.13
C LYS A 5 -21.60 6.05 22.67
N THR A 6 -21.49 7.31 22.24
CA THR A 6 -21.07 7.69 20.87
C THR A 6 -19.62 7.30 20.60
N VAL A 7 -18.73 7.53 21.55
CA VAL A 7 -17.31 7.19 21.43
C VAL A 7 -17.12 5.67 21.38
N VAL A 8 -17.80 4.93 22.26
CA VAL A 8 -17.74 3.47 22.27
C VAL A 8 -18.27 2.89 20.94
N LEU A 9 -19.38 3.42 20.42
CA LEU A 9 -19.92 3.00 19.12
C LEU A 9 -18.93 3.29 17.97
N PHE A 10 -18.28 4.45 17.99
CA PHE A 10 -17.23 4.79 17.03
C PHE A 10 -16.08 3.78 17.09
N LEU A 11 -15.55 3.49 18.28
CA LEU A 11 -14.43 2.56 18.45
C LEU A 11 -14.79 1.15 17.96
N ILE A 12 -15.99 0.65 18.28
CA ILE A 12 -16.44 -0.67 17.81
C ILE A 12 -16.51 -0.72 16.28
N LYS A 13 -17.09 0.32 15.64
CA LYS A 13 -17.15 0.39 14.17
C LYS A 13 -15.76 0.45 13.55
N PHE A 14 -14.89 1.29 14.09
CA PHE A 14 -13.53 1.48 13.61
C PHE A 14 -12.72 0.18 13.73
N PHE A 15 -12.58 -0.37 14.94
CA PHE A 15 -11.79 -1.58 15.15
C PHE A 15 -12.42 -2.81 14.49
N GLY A 16 -13.76 -2.90 14.48
CA GLY A 16 -14.45 -4.01 13.82
C GLY A 16 -14.23 -4.00 12.30
N SER A 17 -14.36 -2.84 11.64
CA SER A 17 -14.11 -2.72 10.20
C SER A 17 -12.62 -2.88 9.86
N TYR A 18 -11.73 -2.30 10.66
CA TYR A 18 -10.28 -2.47 10.50
C TYR A 18 -9.88 -3.94 10.60
N LEU A 19 -10.31 -4.64 11.65
CA LEU A 19 -9.97 -6.05 11.86
C LEU A 19 -10.50 -6.92 10.73
N LEU A 20 -11.74 -6.69 10.28
CA LEU A 20 -12.31 -7.43 9.16
C LEU A 20 -11.49 -7.25 7.88
N LEU A 21 -11.20 -6.02 7.49
CA LEU A 21 -10.42 -5.70 6.29
C LEU A 21 -8.97 -6.19 6.40
N PHE A 22 -8.36 -6.06 7.59
CA PHE A 22 -7.04 -6.60 7.88
C PHE A 22 -7.00 -8.11 7.67
N LEU A 23 -7.94 -8.86 8.24
CA LEU A 23 -8.01 -10.32 8.07
C LEU A 23 -8.22 -10.73 6.61
N LEU A 24 -9.08 -10.01 5.88
CA LEU A 24 -9.26 -10.24 4.43
C LEU A 24 -7.96 -10.02 3.66
N TYR A 25 -7.21 -8.97 4.02
CA TYR A 25 -5.93 -8.69 3.38
C TYR A 25 -4.84 -9.68 3.78
N SER A 26 -4.78 -10.10 5.05
CA SER A 26 -3.88 -11.18 5.50
C SER A 26 -4.18 -12.48 4.77
N TYR A 27 -5.45 -12.82 4.55
CA TYR A 27 -5.85 -13.98 3.76
C TYR A 27 -5.44 -13.84 2.28
N TYR A 28 -5.58 -12.65 1.71
CA TYR A 28 -5.08 -12.36 0.35
C TYR A 28 -3.56 -12.56 0.26
N LEU A 29 -2.80 -12.07 1.24
CA LEU A 29 -1.35 -12.25 1.28
C LEU A 29 -0.97 -13.72 1.40
N ASP A 30 -1.60 -14.49 2.30
CA ASP A 30 -1.39 -15.94 2.45
C ASP A 30 -1.57 -16.72 1.14
N LYS A 31 -2.49 -16.28 0.28
CA LYS A 31 -2.78 -16.93 -1.00
C LYS A 31 -1.91 -16.47 -2.17
N THR A 32 -1.27 -15.31 -2.06
CA THR A 32 -0.62 -14.65 -3.19
C THR A 32 0.86 -14.37 -3.00
N GLN A 33 1.34 -14.36 -1.76
CA GLN A 33 2.74 -14.24 -1.41
C GLN A 33 3.30 -15.62 -1.05
N ASN A 34 4.49 -15.94 -1.56
CA ASN A 34 5.22 -17.14 -1.17
C ASN A 34 6.46 -16.71 -0.38
N GLU A 35 6.48 -17.00 0.91
CA GLU A 35 7.60 -16.72 1.81
C GLU A 35 8.63 -17.86 1.84
N THR A 36 8.38 -18.92 1.08
CA THR A 36 9.29 -20.05 0.88
C THR A 36 9.62 -20.19 -0.61
N ALA A 37 10.76 -20.81 -0.91
CA ALA A 37 11.22 -20.97 -2.28
C ALA A 37 10.19 -21.76 -3.12
N PRO A 38 9.78 -21.26 -4.31
CA PRO A 38 10.20 -20.01 -4.94
C PRO A 38 9.51 -18.78 -4.32
N PHE A 39 10.33 -17.82 -3.86
CA PHE A 39 9.83 -16.58 -3.26
C PHE A 39 9.02 -15.76 -4.27
N ALA A 40 7.89 -15.22 -3.82
CA ALA A 40 7.04 -14.38 -4.65
C ALA A 40 6.40 -13.28 -3.82
N CYS A 41 6.52 -12.04 -4.28
CA CYS A 41 5.79 -10.90 -3.71
C CYS A 41 4.30 -10.96 -4.08
N ALA A 42 3.45 -10.35 -3.26
CA ALA A 42 2.05 -10.16 -3.62
C ALA A 42 1.88 -9.41 -4.97
N PRO A 43 0.87 -9.74 -5.78
CA PRO A 43 0.60 -9.10 -7.08
C PRO A 43 0.46 -7.57 -7.00
N ILE A 44 -0.14 -7.07 -5.92
CA ILE A 44 -0.28 -5.62 -5.70
C ILE A 44 1.08 -4.93 -5.51
N THR A 45 2.03 -5.58 -4.82
CA THR A 45 3.40 -5.08 -4.63
C THR A 45 4.14 -5.02 -5.96
N LYS A 46 4.01 -6.05 -6.80
CA LYS A 46 4.54 -6.06 -8.17
C LYS A 46 3.96 -4.93 -9.02
N THR A 47 2.65 -4.70 -8.92
CA THR A 47 1.95 -3.64 -9.67
C THR A 47 2.45 -2.25 -9.26
N VAL A 48 2.60 -2.00 -7.96
CA VAL A 48 3.15 -0.74 -7.45
C VAL A 48 4.60 -0.54 -7.91
N ALA A 49 5.41 -1.60 -7.94
CA ALA A 49 6.77 -1.54 -8.46
C ALA A 49 6.81 -1.19 -9.97
N GLU A 50 5.93 -1.81 -10.78
CA GLU A 50 5.82 -1.53 -12.21
C GLU A 50 5.38 -0.08 -12.48
N GLN A 51 4.40 0.43 -11.74
CA GLN A 51 3.93 1.81 -11.86
C GLN A 51 4.99 2.82 -11.41
N THR A 52 5.73 2.51 -10.35
CA THR A 52 6.86 3.32 -9.90
C THR A 52 7.95 3.36 -10.96
N LYS A 53 8.31 2.21 -11.55
CA LYS A 53 9.24 2.13 -12.69
C LYS A 53 8.76 3.00 -13.85
N TYR A 54 7.49 2.89 -14.23
CA TYR A 54 6.93 3.68 -15.32
C TYR A 54 7.05 5.18 -15.06
N LEU A 55 6.70 5.61 -13.84
CA LEU A 55 6.81 7.00 -13.41
C LEU A 55 8.26 7.50 -13.50
N LEU A 56 9.21 6.76 -12.92
CA LEU A 56 10.63 7.14 -12.92
C LEU A 56 11.22 7.24 -14.34
N ASN A 57 10.87 6.31 -15.23
CA ASN A 57 11.31 6.35 -16.62
C ASN A 57 10.80 7.60 -17.35
N ILE A 58 9.55 8.04 -17.09
CA ILE A 58 9.01 9.30 -17.65
C ILE A 58 9.83 10.51 -17.16
N PHE A 59 10.26 10.50 -15.91
CA PHE A 59 11.06 11.58 -15.32
C PHE A 59 12.56 11.51 -15.66
N GLY A 60 12.96 10.65 -16.61
CA GLY A 60 14.35 10.58 -17.08
C GLY A 60 15.27 9.77 -16.16
N TYR A 61 14.73 8.89 -15.32
CA TYR A 61 15.49 7.92 -14.53
C TYR A 61 15.27 6.51 -15.09
N PRO A 62 16.15 6.02 -15.99
CA PRO A 62 16.12 4.65 -16.48
C PRO A 62 16.01 3.67 -15.32
N THR A 63 14.86 3.03 -15.20
CA THR A 63 14.53 2.19 -14.04
C THR A 63 14.19 0.78 -14.47
N GLU A 64 14.81 -0.20 -13.81
CA GLU A 64 14.52 -1.61 -13.93
C GLU A 64 14.04 -2.18 -12.61
N ILE A 65 13.20 -3.21 -12.69
CA ILE A 65 12.72 -3.94 -11.51
C ILE A 65 13.01 -5.43 -11.71
N VAL A 66 13.51 -6.07 -10.67
CA VAL A 66 13.82 -7.49 -10.67
C VAL A 66 13.16 -8.12 -9.45
N LYS A 67 12.47 -9.24 -9.65
CA LYS A 67 11.94 -10.01 -8.51
C LYS A 67 13.10 -10.58 -7.71
N ASP A 68 13.07 -10.41 -6.40
CA ASP A 68 14.09 -11.05 -5.58
C ASP A 68 13.85 -12.56 -5.51
N THR A 69 14.94 -13.33 -5.56
CA THR A 69 14.89 -14.81 -5.53
C THR A 69 15.01 -15.38 -4.12
N GLU A 70 15.38 -14.54 -3.15
CA GLU A 70 15.64 -14.90 -1.76
C GLU A 70 14.64 -14.26 -0.78
N THR A 71 13.82 -13.32 -1.25
CA THR A 71 12.83 -12.61 -0.43
C THR A 71 11.56 -12.32 -1.23
N THR A 72 10.49 -11.89 -0.55
CA THR A 72 9.23 -11.45 -1.16
C THR A 72 9.29 -9.99 -1.67
N ALA A 73 10.50 -9.46 -1.88
CA ALA A 73 10.72 -8.09 -2.33
C ALA A 73 10.87 -7.98 -3.86
N VAL A 74 10.66 -6.78 -4.37
CA VAL A 74 11.06 -6.37 -5.73
C VAL A 74 12.23 -5.40 -5.61
N LYS A 75 13.36 -5.74 -6.23
CA LYS A 75 14.54 -4.88 -6.31
C LYS A 75 14.32 -3.82 -7.38
N LEU A 76 14.61 -2.56 -7.04
CA LEU A 76 14.54 -1.42 -7.94
C LEU A 76 15.96 -0.93 -8.25
N PHE A 77 16.26 -0.81 -9.54
CA PHE A 77 17.54 -0.35 -10.06
C PHE A 77 17.33 0.94 -10.85
N ILE A 78 18.11 1.98 -10.54
CA ILE A 78 18.16 3.21 -11.32
C ILE A 78 19.52 3.28 -11.99
N ASN A 79 19.56 3.48 -13.31
CA ASN A 79 20.80 3.49 -14.10
C ASN A 79 21.68 2.22 -13.91
N GLY A 80 21.04 1.07 -13.66
CA GLY A 80 21.74 -0.20 -13.40
C GLY A 80 22.27 -0.36 -11.96
N GLU A 81 22.13 0.66 -11.11
CA GLU A 81 22.55 0.62 -9.71
C GLU A 81 21.40 0.23 -8.80
N PHE A 82 21.64 -0.71 -7.89
CA PHE A 82 20.66 -1.08 -6.88
C PHE A 82 20.33 0.12 -5.99
N THR A 83 19.05 0.47 -5.88
CA THR A 83 18.62 1.67 -5.14
C THR A 83 17.74 1.33 -3.94
N ALA A 84 16.74 0.45 -4.11
CA ALA A 84 15.77 0.16 -3.07
C ALA A 84 15.08 -1.19 -3.24
N PHE A 85 14.53 -1.70 -2.14
CA PHE A 85 13.56 -2.78 -2.13
C PHE A 85 12.13 -2.21 -2.04
N ILE A 86 11.22 -2.78 -2.83
CA ILE A 86 9.78 -2.57 -2.70
C ILE A 86 9.18 -3.86 -2.13
N VAL A 87 8.61 -3.76 -0.92
CA VAL A 87 7.98 -4.87 -0.19
C VAL A 87 6.49 -4.62 0.01
N GLU A 88 5.77 -5.58 0.62
CA GLU A 88 4.34 -5.46 0.95
C GLU A 88 4.01 -4.15 1.66
N GLY A 89 4.77 -3.76 2.69
CA GLY A 89 4.55 -2.51 3.41
C GLY A 89 4.67 -1.23 2.56
N CYS A 90 5.22 -1.33 1.34
CA CYS A 90 5.33 -0.21 0.41
C CYS A 90 4.10 -0.04 -0.50
N ASN A 91 3.15 -0.99 -0.55
CA ASN A 91 2.07 -0.99 -1.55
C ASN A 91 0.82 -0.16 -1.18
N ALA A 92 0.83 0.50 -0.02
CA ALA A 92 -0.23 1.34 0.56
C ALA A 92 -1.51 0.65 1.07
N ILE A 93 -1.69 -0.66 0.91
CA ILE A 93 -2.95 -1.32 1.26
C ILE A 93 -3.28 -1.20 2.75
N SER A 94 -2.30 -1.39 3.64
CA SER A 94 -2.51 -1.22 5.09
C SER A 94 -3.00 0.20 5.46
N ILE A 95 -2.50 1.23 4.77
CA ILE A 95 -2.93 2.63 4.99
C ILE A 95 -4.35 2.84 4.43
N ILE A 96 -4.66 2.26 3.26
CA ILE A 96 -5.99 2.30 2.66
C ILE A 96 -7.01 1.61 3.57
N ILE A 97 -6.68 0.44 4.15
CA ILE A 97 -7.54 -0.25 5.11
C ILE A 97 -7.81 0.62 6.34
N LEU A 98 -6.77 1.23 6.90
CA LEU A 98 -6.91 2.15 8.03
C LEU A 98 -7.82 3.34 7.69
N PHE A 99 -7.65 3.93 6.51
CA PHE A 99 -8.47 5.02 6.02
C PHE A 99 -9.94 4.59 5.85
N ILE A 100 -10.19 3.44 5.22
CA ILE A 100 -11.55 2.92 5.03
C ILE A 100 -12.22 2.68 6.38
N ALA A 101 -11.51 2.06 7.34
CA ALA A 101 -12.04 1.83 8.68
C ALA A 101 -12.43 3.14 9.38
N PHE A 102 -11.62 4.19 9.21
CA PHE A 102 -11.91 5.53 9.72
C PHE A 102 -13.17 6.13 9.09
N ILE A 103 -13.28 6.09 7.76
CA ILE A 103 -14.46 6.61 7.04
C ILE A 103 -15.73 5.84 7.41
N VAL A 104 -15.65 4.52 7.56
CA VAL A 104 -16.78 3.67 7.98
C VAL A 104 -17.23 4.01 9.41
N ALA A 105 -16.29 4.32 10.31
CA ALA A 105 -16.61 4.68 11.68
C ALA A 105 -17.40 6.00 11.79
N PHE A 106 -17.21 6.92 10.85
CA PHE A 106 -17.96 8.18 10.70
C PHE A 106 -19.04 8.15 9.61
N ALA A 107 -19.39 6.97 9.09
CA ALA A 107 -20.30 6.86 7.96
C ALA A 107 -21.67 7.51 8.25
N GLY A 108 -22.01 8.50 7.42
CA GLY A 108 -23.32 9.14 7.38
C GLY A 108 -24.19 8.54 6.28
N LYS A 109 -24.36 9.28 5.17
CA LYS A 109 -25.08 8.80 3.99
C LYS A 109 -24.23 7.79 3.20
N PHE A 110 -24.81 6.68 2.79
CA PHE A 110 -24.10 5.61 2.08
C PHE A 110 -23.35 6.10 0.83
N ASN A 111 -24.03 6.86 -0.05
CA ASN A 111 -23.43 7.37 -1.29
C ASN A 111 -22.21 8.25 -1.05
N THR A 112 -22.27 9.14 -0.04
CA THR A 112 -21.12 10.00 0.30
C THR A 112 -19.97 9.18 0.85
N THR A 113 -20.24 8.21 1.73
CA THR A 113 -19.22 7.34 2.32
C THR A 113 -18.48 6.55 1.25
N VAL A 114 -19.19 5.97 0.28
CA VAL A 114 -18.59 5.22 -0.84
C VAL A 114 -17.69 6.12 -1.70
N LEU A 115 -18.13 7.34 -2.01
CA LEU A 115 -17.32 8.29 -2.78
C LEU A 115 -16.05 8.70 -2.02
N TYR A 116 -16.14 8.98 -0.72
CA TYR A 116 -14.97 9.28 0.11
C TYR A 116 -13.97 8.12 0.16
N ILE A 117 -14.47 6.88 0.31
CA ILE A 117 -13.63 5.69 0.28
C ILE A 117 -12.92 5.57 -1.06
N LEU A 118 -13.64 5.71 -2.18
CA LEU A 118 -13.10 5.52 -3.52
C LEU A 118 -12.01 6.55 -3.84
N PHE A 119 -12.35 7.85 -3.75
CA PHE A 119 -11.41 8.92 -4.10
C PHE A 119 -10.26 9.03 -3.11
N GLY A 120 -10.51 8.84 -1.82
CA GLY A 120 -9.46 8.86 -0.79
C GLY A 120 -8.48 7.71 -0.96
N SER A 121 -8.96 6.49 -1.21
CA SER A 121 -8.08 5.34 -1.46
C SER A 121 -7.23 5.53 -2.71
N LEU A 122 -7.82 6.08 -3.78
CA LEU A 122 -7.11 6.37 -5.02
C LEU A 122 -6.01 7.42 -4.81
N LEU A 123 -6.30 8.48 -4.06
CA LEU A 123 -5.34 9.52 -3.70
C LEU A 123 -4.18 8.95 -2.87
N ILE A 124 -4.47 8.13 -1.86
CA ILE A 124 -3.46 7.47 -1.03
C ILE A 124 -2.56 6.59 -1.91
N TYR A 125 -3.15 5.81 -2.81
CA TYR A 125 -2.42 4.91 -3.70
C TYR A 125 -1.45 5.67 -4.63
N PHE A 126 -1.90 6.71 -5.31
CA PHE A 126 -1.04 7.49 -6.20
C PHE A 126 0.03 8.27 -5.45
N THR A 127 -0.31 8.86 -4.30
CA THR A 127 0.66 9.55 -3.44
C THR A 127 1.74 8.60 -2.97
N ASN A 128 1.40 7.34 -2.69
CA ASN A 128 2.36 6.31 -2.32
C ASN A 128 3.34 5.97 -3.47
N ILE A 129 2.86 5.85 -4.72
CA ILE A 129 3.74 5.63 -5.88
C ILE A 129 4.71 6.80 -6.03
N LEU A 130 4.19 8.03 -5.93
CA LEU A 130 5.02 9.24 -5.97
C LEU A 130 6.06 9.25 -4.84
N ARG A 131 5.66 8.87 -3.62
CA ARG A 131 6.57 8.75 -2.47
C ARG A 131 7.71 7.79 -2.77
N ILE A 132 7.43 6.60 -3.29
CA ILE A 132 8.48 5.61 -3.62
C ILE A 132 9.42 6.22 -4.66
N ALA A 133 8.89 6.80 -5.74
CA ALA A 133 9.70 7.41 -6.79
C ALA A 133 10.62 8.52 -6.24
N VAL A 134 10.09 9.43 -5.43
CA VAL A 134 10.86 10.53 -4.81
C VAL A 134 11.96 10.00 -3.90
N ILE A 135 11.65 9.02 -3.05
CA ILE A 135 12.64 8.41 -2.14
C ILE A 135 13.72 7.66 -2.94
N SER A 136 13.35 6.90 -3.97
CA SER A 136 14.32 6.19 -4.82
C SER A 136 15.26 7.15 -5.54
N VAL A 137 14.75 8.27 -6.08
CA VAL A 137 15.62 9.30 -6.69
C VAL A 137 16.53 9.95 -5.65
N ALA A 138 16.02 10.22 -4.46
CA ALA A 138 16.81 10.79 -3.37
C ALA A 138 17.96 9.84 -2.97
N LEU A 139 17.69 8.55 -2.79
CA LEU A 139 18.70 7.53 -2.47
C LEU A 139 19.72 7.37 -3.60
N HIS A 140 19.30 7.42 -4.87
CA HIS A 140 20.24 7.32 -5.98
C HIS A 140 21.18 8.53 -6.10
N LYS A 141 20.68 9.75 -5.84
CA LYS A 141 21.50 10.97 -5.91
C LYS A 141 22.32 11.24 -4.66
N TYR A 142 21.87 10.76 -3.52
CA TYR A 142 22.50 10.95 -2.21
C TYR A 142 22.57 9.60 -1.48
N PRO A 143 23.44 8.68 -1.96
CA PRO A 143 23.57 7.33 -1.41
C PRO A 143 24.13 7.30 0.01
#